data_AF-A0A150G7T0-F1
#
_entry.id   AF-A0A150G7T0-F1
#
_cell.length_a   1.000
_cell.length_b   1.000
_cell.length_c   1.000
_cell.angle_alpha   90.00
_cell.angle_beta   90.00
_cell.angle_gamma   90.00
#
_symmetry.space_group_name_H-M   'P 1'
#
loop_
_entity.id
_entity.type
_entity.pdbx_description
1 polymer ?
#
loop_
_entity_poly.entity_id
_entity_poly.type
_entity_poly.pdbx_seq_one_letter_code
_entity_poly.pdbx_strand_id
1 'polypeptide(L)'
;MNLPASAIEFLDAFAGAFDPATWHERPLPMVHCYTFKRAAETEADILAKAERYLGGPLEPESVSVHTVRDVAPNKLMLCLSFRVPRVVAFRGREHAA
;
A
#
# COMPACT_ATOMS: atom_id res chain seq x y z
N MET A 1 -1.64 -6.74 6.27
CA MET A 1 -2.48 -7.53 5.36
C MET A 1 -1.74 -8.80 4.97
N ASN A 2 -1.90 -9.88 5.76
CA ASN A 2 -1.16 -11.14 5.60
C ASN A 2 -1.94 -12.14 4.72
N LEU A 3 -2.17 -11.76 3.46
CA LEU A 3 -2.78 -12.60 2.43
C LEU A 3 -2.03 -12.39 1.11
N PRO A 4 -0.81 -12.94 0.94
CA PRO A 4 0.12 -12.47 -0.08
C PRO A 4 -0.33 -12.68 -1.53
N ALA A 5 -1.32 -13.55 -1.77
CA ALA A 5 -1.87 -13.78 -3.09
C ALA A 5 -2.74 -12.60 -3.59
N SER A 6 -3.41 -11.89 -2.69
CA SER A 6 -4.44 -10.91 -3.05
C SER A 6 -4.47 -9.65 -2.18
N ALA A 7 -3.67 -9.55 -1.11
CA ALA A 7 -3.69 -8.39 -0.20
C ALA A 7 -3.49 -7.04 -0.93
N ILE A 8 -2.68 -7.02 -1.99
CA ILE A 8 -2.43 -5.82 -2.79
C ILE A 8 -3.70 -5.33 -3.53
N GLU A 9 -4.65 -6.22 -3.81
CA GLU A 9 -5.89 -5.91 -4.53
C GLU A 9 -6.89 -5.17 -3.64
N PHE A 10 -6.77 -5.32 -2.32
CA PHE A 10 -7.64 -4.70 -1.32
C PHE A 10 -7.10 -3.34 -0.81
N LEU A 11 -6.07 -2.78 -1.45
CA LEU A 11 -5.54 -1.47 -1.06
C LEU A 11 -6.51 -0.33 -1.37
N ASP A 12 -7.46 -0.55 -2.28
CA ASP A 12 -8.56 0.36 -2.59
C ASP A 12 -9.44 0.66 -1.35
N ALA A 13 -9.49 -0.26 -0.38
CA ALA A 13 -10.21 -0.09 0.88
C ALA A 13 -9.74 1.12 1.72
N PHE A 14 -8.56 1.69 1.42
CA PHE A 14 -8.08 2.90 2.09
C PHE A 14 -8.55 4.20 1.42
N ALA A 15 -9.04 4.15 0.19
CA ALA A 15 -9.46 5.32 -0.56
C ALA A 15 -10.70 5.96 0.07
N GLY A 16 -10.54 7.19 0.58
CA GLY A 16 -11.62 7.91 1.24
C GLY A 16 -12.11 7.20 2.51
N ALA A 17 -11.31 6.34 3.14
CA ALA A 17 -11.74 5.58 4.32
C ALA A 17 -11.64 6.41 5.61
N PHE A 18 -10.84 7.48 5.62
CA PHE A 18 -10.51 8.23 6.83
C PHE A 18 -11.25 9.55 6.91
N ASP A 19 -11.71 9.91 8.11
CA ASP A 19 -12.33 11.20 8.37
C ASP A 19 -11.25 12.29 8.58
N PRO A 20 -11.22 13.37 7.78
CA PRO A 20 -10.25 14.45 7.94
C PRO A 20 -10.29 15.09 9.33
N ALA A 21 -11.47 15.32 9.93
CA ALA A 21 -11.58 15.95 11.25
C ALA A 21 -10.87 15.11 12.33
N THR A 22 -11.04 13.79 12.29
CA THR A 22 -10.36 12.86 13.20
C THR A 22 -8.84 12.74 12.95
N TRP A 23 -8.40 12.79 11.69
CA TRP A 23 -7.04 12.43 11.28
C TRP A 23 -6.17 13.61 10.80
N HIS A 24 -6.62 14.86 10.91
CA HIS A 24 -5.86 16.03 10.46
C HIS A 24 -4.50 16.14 11.17
N GLU A 25 -4.50 16.14 12.50
CA GLU A 25 -3.29 16.23 13.34
C GLU A 25 -2.67 14.86 13.68
N ARG A 26 -3.27 13.76 13.22
CA ARG A 26 -2.82 12.40 13.53
C ARG A 26 -2.06 11.80 12.36
N PRO A 27 -1.03 10.99 12.64
CA PRO A 27 -0.38 10.22 11.59
C PRO A 27 -1.34 9.12 11.09
N LEU A 28 -1.58 9.04 9.78
CA LEU A 28 -2.38 7.95 9.18
C LEU A 28 -1.73 6.57 9.43
N PRO A 29 -2.48 5.45 9.36
CA PRO A 29 -1.93 4.14 9.68
C PRO A 29 -0.71 3.74 8.83
N MET A 30 0.20 2.99 9.45
CA MET A 30 1.23 2.23 8.74
C MET A 30 0.60 0.91 8.28
N VAL A 31 0.72 0.61 6.99
CA VAL A 31 0.21 -0.62 6.36
C VAL A 31 1.39 -1.51 6.00
N HIS A 32 1.36 -2.74 6.50
CA HIS A 32 2.26 -3.81 6.05
C HIS A 32 1.48 -4.75 5.13
N CYS A 33 1.67 -4.62 3.82
CA CYS A 33 0.99 -5.41 2.80
C CYS A 33 1.94 -6.47 2.25
N TYR A 34 1.58 -7.75 2.41
CA TYR A 34 2.37 -8.84 1.83
C TYR A 34 1.92 -9.11 0.40
N THR A 35 2.85 -9.40 -0.49
CA THR A 35 2.56 -9.73 -1.89
C THR A 35 3.60 -10.68 -2.47
N PHE A 36 3.30 -11.31 -3.60
CA PHE A 36 4.28 -12.09 -4.35
C PHE A 36 4.89 -11.30 -5.50
N LYS A 37 6.21 -11.46 -5.67
CA LYS A 37 6.98 -10.94 -6.80
C LYS A 37 7.53 -12.09 -7.62
N ARG A 38 7.25 -12.11 -8.92
CA ARG A 38 7.85 -13.06 -9.88
C ARG A 38 9.26 -12.59 -10.25
N ALA A 39 10.09 -13.52 -10.74
CA ALA A 39 11.46 -13.19 -11.17
C ALA A 39 11.52 -12.12 -12.28
N ALA A 40 10.52 -12.08 -13.17
CA ALA A 40 10.43 -11.08 -14.23
C ALA A 40 9.93 -9.70 -13.79
N GLU A 41 9.41 -9.58 -12.55
CA GLU A 41 8.98 -8.30 -11.99
C GLU A 41 10.14 -7.64 -11.25
N THR A 42 10.19 -6.32 -11.25
CA THR A 42 11.07 -5.49 -10.42
C THR A 42 10.35 -5.03 -9.16
N GLU A 43 11.05 -4.38 -8.22
CA GLU A 43 10.36 -3.72 -7.10
C GLU A 43 9.48 -2.57 -7.58
N ALA A 44 9.93 -1.82 -8.59
CA ALA A 44 9.14 -0.74 -9.20
C ALA A 44 7.80 -1.24 -9.76
N ASP A 45 7.77 -2.44 -10.38
CA ASP A 45 6.52 -3.05 -10.86
C ASP A 45 5.56 -3.37 -9.71
N ILE A 46 6.08 -3.77 -8.55
CA ILE A 46 5.29 -4.06 -7.35
C ILE A 46 4.73 -2.77 -6.75
N LEU A 47 5.55 -1.71 -6.70
CA LEU A 47 5.11 -0.39 -6.25
C LEU A 47 4.03 0.19 -7.16
N ALA A 48 4.23 0.17 -8.48
CA ALA A 48 3.23 0.63 -9.44
C ALA A 48 1.93 -0.16 -9.35
N LYS A 49 2.00 -1.48 -9.09
CA LYS A 49 0.81 -2.31 -8.84
C LYS A 49 0.10 -1.91 -7.54
N ALA A 50 0.85 -1.60 -6.48
CA ALA A 50 0.28 -1.14 -5.22
C ALA A 50 -0.42 0.21 -5.38
N GLU A 51 0.21 1.18 -6.04
CA GLU A 51 -0.38 2.49 -6.33
C GLU A 51 -1.64 2.38 -7.19
N ARG A 52 -1.65 1.47 -8.17
CA ARG A 52 -2.82 1.21 -9.00
C ARG A 52 -4.04 0.77 -8.17
N TYR A 53 -3.87 -0.18 -7.25
CA TYR A 53 -4.97 -0.65 -6.40
C TYR A 53 -5.31 0.33 -5.28
N LEU A 54 -4.30 0.96 -4.67
CA LEU A 54 -4.48 2.04 -3.69
C LEU A 54 -5.24 3.23 -4.31
N GLY A 55 -5.14 3.38 -5.62
CA GLY A 55 -5.80 4.40 -6.41
C GLY A 55 -5.09 5.75 -6.37
N GLY A 56 -3.87 5.84 -5.85
CA GLY A 56 -3.08 7.07 -5.75
C GLY A 56 -1.60 6.79 -5.46
N PRO A 57 -0.74 7.82 -5.54
CA PRO A 57 0.70 7.65 -5.39
C PRO A 57 1.05 7.29 -3.94
N LEU A 58 2.03 6.42 -3.78
CA LEU A 58 2.69 6.22 -2.51
C LEU A 58 3.69 7.36 -2.27
N GLU A 59 3.90 7.73 -1.01
CA GLU A 59 4.92 8.73 -0.66
C GLU A 59 6.28 8.02 -0.59
N PRO A 60 7.25 8.31 -1.50
CA PRO A 60 8.49 7.55 -1.62
C PRO A 60 9.28 7.43 -0.32
N GLU A 61 9.28 8.48 0.50
CA GLU A 61 9.97 8.54 1.79
C GLU A 61 9.32 7.66 2.86
N SER A 62 8.07 7.24 2.65
CA SER A 62 7.29 6.42 3.58
C SER A 62 7.29 4.94 3.23
N VAL A 63 7.80 4.57 2.05
CA VAL A 63 7.71 3.22 1.50
C VAL A 63 8.98 2.43 1.77
N SER A 64 8.83 1.18 2.19
CA SER A 64 9.91 0.19 2.18
C SER A 64 9.43 -1.15 1.64
N VAL A 65 10.33 -1.82 0.90
CA VAL A 65 10.10 -3.16 0.37
C VAL A 65 11.07 -4.11 1.06
N HIS A 66 10.53 -5.12 1.73
CA HIS A 66 11.32 -6.13 2.42
C HIS A 66 11.07 -7.51 1.80
N THR A 67 12.13 -8.18 1.35
CA THR A 67 12.04 -9.58 0.91
C THR A 67 11.90 -10.50 2.11
N VAL A 68 10.77 -11.19 2.23
CA VAL A 68 10.44 -12.04 3.38
C VAL A 68 11.09 -13.41 3.23
N ARG A 69 10.88 -14.07 2.08
CA ARG A 69 11.38 -15.41 1.77
C ARG A 69 11.10 -15.81 0.32
N ASP A 70 11.77 -16.86 -0.14
CA ASP A 70 11.33 -17.64 -1.30
C ASP A 70 10.04 -18.41 -0.99
N VAL A 71 9.16 -18.51 -1.99
CA VAL A 71 7.90 -19.27 -1.87
C VAL A 71 7.73 -20.35 -2.94
N ALA A 72 8.43 -20.20 -4.07
CA ALA A 72 8.54 -21.19 -5.13
C ALA A 72 9.73 -20.79 -6.02
N PRO A 73 10.21 -21.67 -6.93
CA PRO A 73 11.17 -21.27 -7.95
C PRO A 73 10.71 -20.01 -8.67
N ASN A 74 11.59 -19.01 -8.79
CA ASN A 74 11.33 -17.73 -9.45
C ASN A 74 10.21 -16.89 -8.81
N LYS A 75 9.90 -17.10 -7.51
CA LYS A 75 8.83 -16.37 -6.81
C LYS A 75 9.23 -16.05 -5.37
N LEU A 76 9.27 -14.76 -5.07
CA LEU A 76 9.52 -14.21 -3.74
C LEU A 76 8.22 -13.76 -3.08
N MET A 77 8.18 -13.82 -1.75
CA MET A 77 7.21 -13.08 -0.93
C MET A 77 7.86 -11.80 -0.42
N LEU A 78 7.18 -10.68 -0.64
CA LEU A 78 7.60 -9.36 -0.18
C LEU A 78 6.64 -8.85 0.90
N CYS A 79 7.14 -7.95 1.73
CA CYS A 79 6.36 -7.07 2.58
C CYS A 79 6.57 -5.63 2.11
N LEU A 80 5.54 -5.02 1.57
CA LEU A 80 5.48 -3.59 1.27
C LEU A 80 4.97 -2.87 2.52
N SER A 81 5.78 -2.00 3.10
CA SER A 81 5.39 -1.17 4.23
C SER A 81 5.26 0.28 3.78
N PHE A 82 4.14 0.93 4.08
CA PHE A 82 3.90 2.33 3.72
C PHE A 82 2.92 2.99 4.67
N ARG A 83 3.02 4.30 4.85
CA ARG A 83 1.97 5.08 5.52
C ARG A 83 0.88 5.41 4.50
N VAL A 84 -0.40 5.24 4.87
CA VAL A 84 -1.50 5.59 3.95
C VAL A 84 -1.36 7.07 3.54
N PRO A 85 -1.25 7.40 2.24
CA PRO A 85 -1.11 8.77 1.78
C PRO A 85 -2.38 9.59 2.07
N ARG A 86 -2.22 10.85 2.49
CA ARG A 86 -3.38 11.73 2.80
C ARG A 86 -4.30 11.93 1.59
N VAL A 87 -3.72 12.04 0.39
CA VAL A 87 -4.47 12.18 -0.89
C VAL A 87 -5.36 10.98 -1.19
N VAL A 88 -4.99 9.79 -0.70
CA VAL A 88 -5.80 8.58 -0.81
C VAL A 88 -6.82 8.54 0.33
N ALA A 89 -6.35 8.71 1.56
CA ALA A 89 -7.15 8.56 2.78
C ALA A 89 -8.38 9.47 2.82
N PHE A 90 -8.27 10.69 2.30
CA PHE A 90 -9.32 11.72 2.33
C PHE A 90 -10.01 11.95 0.98
N ARG A 91 -9.81 11.05 0.01
CA ARG A 91 -10.45 11.13 -1.30
C ARG A 91 -11.96 11.33 -1.16
N GLY A 92 -12.49 12.35 -1.85
CA GLY A 92 -13.92 12.66 -1.84
C GLY A 92 -14.44 13.26 -0.53
N ARG A 93 -13.55 13.68 0.40
CA ARG A 93 -13.91 14.26 1.70
C ARG A 93 -13.40 15.69 1.90
N GLU A 94 -13.53 16.51 0.88
CA GLU A 94 -12.94 17.87 0.82
C GLU A 94 -13.60 18.92 1.74
N HIS A 95 -14.65 18.56 2.50
CA HIS A 95 -15.48 19.51 3.26
C HIS A 95 -15.68 19.18 4.75
N ALA A 96 -14.82 18.37 5.36
CA ALA A 96 -14.87 18.09 6.80
C ALA A 96 -13.70 18.76 7.53
N ALA A 97 -13.71 20.09 7.57
CA ALA A 97 -12.87 20.89 8.47
C ALA A 97 -13.74 21.97 9.11
#